data_AF-A0A3C0X3C7-F1
#
_entry.id   AF-A0A3C0X3C7-F1
#
_cell.length_a   1.000
_cell.length_b   1.000
_cell.length_c   1.000
_cell.angle_alpha   90.00
_cell.angle_beta   90.00
_cell.angle_gamma   90.00
#
_symmetry.space_group_name_H-M   'P 1'
#
loop_
_entity.id
_entity.type
_entity.pdbx_description
1 polymer ?
#
loop_
_entity_poly.entity_id
_entity_poly.type
_entity_poly.pdbx_seq_one_letter_code
_entity_poly.pdbx_strand_id
1 'polypeptide(L)'
;MLKEKEKSDRDCFIESNLRLVHSLCKRFSGRGIEYDDLYQAGCMGLIKATDAFDKERGLCFSTYAVPVIMGEIRRLFRDGGAVKVSR
;
A
#
# COMPACT_ATOMS: atom_id res chain seq x y z
N MET A 1 8.18 23.54 -22.46
CA MET A 1 8.34 24.12 -21.11
C MET A 1 7.52 23.26 -20.16
N LEU A 2 8.12 22.19 -19.63
CA LEU A 2 7.46 21.28 -18.69
C LEU A 2 7.41 22.02 -17.35
N LYS A 3 6.21 22.40 -16.90
CA LYS A 3 6.00 22.93 -15.54
C LYS A 3 6.48 21.85 -14.56
N GLU A 4 7.56 22.12 -13.85
CA GLU A 4 7.89 21.39 -12.63
C GLU A 4 6.71 21.58 -11.69
N LYS A 5 5.87 20.54 -11.58
CA LYS A 5 4.82 20.50 -10.56
C LYS A 5 5.56 20.46 -9.22
N GLU A 6 5.44 21.53 -8.46
CA GLU A 6 5.81 21.57 -7.05
C GLU A 6 5.11 20.38 -6.38
N LYS A 7 5.90 19.38 -5.95
CA LYS A 7 5.35 18.19 -5.30
C LYS A 7 4.68 18.63 -4.03
N SER A 8 3.42 18.21 -3.83
CA SER A 8 2.77 18.49 -2.56
C SER A 8 3.52 17.80 -1.42
N ASP A 9 3.50 18.37 -0.22
CA ASP A 9 4.09 17.74 0.97
C ASP A 9 3.56 16.30 1.18
N ARG A 10 2.31 16.07 0.76
CA ARG A 10 1.67 14.76 0.74
C ARG A 10 2.39 13.79 -0.21
N ASP A 11 2.69 14.20 -1.44
CA ASP A 11 3.35 13.34 -2.42
C ASP A 11 4.76 12.98 -1.96
N CYS A 12 5.51 13.95 -1.44
CA CYS A 12 6.83 13.71 -0.87
C CYS A 12 6.78 12.72 0.32
N PHE A 13 5.76 12.86 1.17
CA PHE A 13 5.53 11.96 2.30
C PHE A 13 5.20 10.53 1.83
N ILE A 14 4.35 10.36 0.81
CA ILE A 14 4.03 9.06 0.23
C ILE A 14 5.29 8.43 -0.38
N GLU A 15 6.00 9.17 -1.22
CA GLU A 15 7.22 8.70 -1.91
C GLU A 15 8.29 8.21 -0.92
N SER A 16 8.48 8.95 0.18
CA SER A 16 9.42 8.59 1.25
C SER A 16 9.09 7.25 1.92
N ASN A 17 7.83 6.81 1.87
CA ASN A 17 7.35 5.58 2.51
C ASN A 17 7.18 4.40 1.53
N LEU A 18 7.50 4.54 0.24
CA LEU A 18 7.36 3.43 -0.74
C LEU A 18 8.19 2.18 -0.37
N ARG A 19 9.34 2.37 0.29
CA ARG A 19 10.19 1.25 0.76
C ARG A 19 9.47 0.38 1.80
N LEU A 20 8.56 0.96 2.59
CA LEU A 20 7.72 0.20 3.52
C LEU A 20 6.81 -0.76 2.73
N VAL A 21 6.17 -0.27 1.67
CA VAL A 21 5.30 -1.07 0.81
C VAL A 21 6.07 -2.23 0.19
N HIS A 22 7.26 -1.96 -0.38
CA HIS A 22 8.11 -3.03 -0.93
C HIS A 22 8.44 -4.10 0.11
N SER A 23 8.78 -3.72 1.34
CA SER A 23 9.13 -4.67 2.41
C SER A 23 7.95 -5.56 2.81
N LEU A 24 6.72 -5.01 2.78
CA LEU A 24 5.50 -5.76 3.06
C LEU A 24 5.15 -6.70 1.91
N CYS A 25 5.16 -6.21 0.67
CA CYS A 25 4.82 -6.99 -0.52
C CYS A 25 5.77 -8.19 -0.70
N LYS A 26 7.06 -8.02 -0.38
CA LYS A 26 8.04 -9.12 -0.44
C LYS A 26 7.61 -10.37 0.33
N ARG A 27 6.89 -10.21 1.45
CA ARG A 27 6.38 -11.32 2.28
C ARG A 27 5.24 -12.12 1.63
N PHE A 28 4.60 -11.56 0.61
CA PHE A 28 3.47 -12.14 -0.12
C PHE A 28 3.84 -12.62 -1.53
N SER A 29 5.06 -12.33 -1.99
CA SER A 29 5.57 -12.80 -3.29
C SER A 29 5.49 -14.34 -3.40
N GLY A 30 5.26 -14.83 -4.62
CA GLY A 30 5.23 -16.28 -4.90
C GLY A 30 3.95 -16.99 -4.45
N ARG A 31 2.88 -16.26 -4.10
CA ARG A 31 1.59 -16.83 -3.67
C ARG A 31 0.51 -16.81 -4.77
N GLY A 32 0.92 -16.84 -6.04
CA GLY A 32 0.01 -16.86 -7.19
C GLY A 32 -0.55 -15.50 -7.62
N ILE A 33 -0.02 -14.41 -7.07
CA ILE A 33 -0.27 -13.03 -7.53
C ILE A 33 1.08 -12.42 -7.92
N GLU A 34 1.09 -11.70 -9.03
CA GLU A 34 2.28 -11.00 -9.52
C GLU A 34 2.74 -9.92 -8.54
N TYR A 35 4.05 -9.69 -8.50
CA TYR A 35 4.62 -8.73 -7.56
C TYR A 35 4.08 -7.31 -7.78
N ASP A 36 3.90 -6.92 -9.03
CA ASP A 36 3.43 -5.59 -9.40
C ASP A 36 1.99 -5.35 -8.93
N ASP A 37 1.13 -6.38 -9.00
CA ASP A 37 -0.23 -6.29 -8.46
C ASP A 37 -0.23 -6.16 -6.93
N LEU A 38 0.63 -6.92 -6.23
CA LEU A 38 0.82 -6.79 -4.79
C LEU A 38 1.31 -5.38 -4.43
N TYR A 39 2.29 -4.87 -5.18
CA TYR A 39 2.88 -3.57 -4.98
C TYR A 39 1.85 -2.46 -5.21
N GLN A 40 1.06 -2.56 -6.28
CA GLN A 40 0.01 -1.60 -6.60
C GLN A 40 -1.08 -1.58 -5.52
N ALA A 41 -1.56 -2.75 -5.08
CA ALA A 41 -2.50 -2.85 -3.97
C ALA A 41 -1.92 -2.27 -2.67
N GLY A 42 -0.63 -2.53 -2.41
CA GLY A 42 0.07 -1.97 -1.27
C GLY A 42 0.20 -0.45 -1.33
N CYS A 43 0.48 0.12 -2.50
CA CYS A 43 0.52 1.57 -2.74
C CYS A 43 -0.85 2.22 -2.52
N MET A 44 -1.94 1.58 -2.95
CA MET A 44 -3.30 2.04 -2.64
C MET A 44 -3.55 2.08 -1.12
N GLY A 45 -3.08 1.08 -0.39
CA GLY A 45 -3.13 1.06 1.07
C GLY A 45 -2.29 2.16 1.72
N LEU A 46 -1.12 2.46 1.17
CA LEU A 46 -0.28 3.55 1.66
C LEU A 46 -0.95 4.90 1.49
N ILE A 47 -1.56 5.17 0.32
CA ILE A 47 -2.27 6.43 0.06
C ILE A 47 -3.44 6.58 1.05
N LYS A 48 -4.26 5.53 1.22
CA LYS A 48 -5.35 5.51 2.21
C LYS A 48 -4.84 5.78 3.63
N ALA A 49 -3.72 5.16 3.99
CA ALA A 49 -3.11 5.36 5.29
C ALA A 49 -2.62 6.80 5.48
N THR A 50 -1.99 7.40 4.47
CA THR A 50 -1.58 8.81 4.51
C THR A 50 -2.76 9.75 4.69
N ASP A 51 -3.88 9.47 4.02
CA ASP A 51 -5.08 10.34 4.07
C ASP A 51 -5.81 10.29 5.40
N ALA A 52 -5.78 9.13 6.07
CA ALA A 52 -6.47 8.91 7.34
C ALA A 52 -5.56 9.00 8.57
N PHE A 53 -4.25 9.23 8.37
CA PHE A 53 -3.30 9.32 9.48
C PHE A 53 -3.39 10.66 10.19
N ASP A 54 -3.57 10.58 11.50
CA ASP A 54 -3.66 11.71 12.40
C ASP A 54 -2.41 11.76 13.31
N LYS A 55 -1.59 12.79 13.12
CA LYS A 55 -0.34 13.00 13.86
C LYS A 55 -0.59 13.37 15.33
N GLU A 56 -1.76 13.91 15.67
CA GLU A 56 -2.08 14.34 17.04
C GLU A 56 -2.27 13.17 17.99
N ARG A 57 -2.48 11.95 17.45
CA ARG A 57 -2.59 10.71 18.24
C ARG A 57 -1.28 10.23 18.84
N GLY A 58 -0.14 10.82 18.48
CA GLY A 58 1.17 10.49 19.06
C GLY A 58 1.74 9.13 18.63
N LEU A 59 1.24 8.54 17.54
CA LEU A 59 1.69 7.26 17.00
C LEU A 59 2.60 7.45 15.78
N CYS A 60 3.57 6.57 15.60
CA CYS A 60 4.36 6.52 14.38
C CYS A 60 3.47 6.15 13.18
N PHE A 61 3.69 6.79 12.02
CA PHE A 61 2.94 6.53 10.80
C PHE A 61 2.98 5.04 10.39
N SER A 62 4.15 4.39 10.49
CA SER A 62 4.31 2.97 10.14
C SER A 62 3.40 2.05 10.97
N THR A 63 3.16 2.38 12.23
CA THR A 63 2.23 1.63 13.11
C THR A 63 0.80 1.66 12.55
N TYR A 64 0.38 2.79 12.00
CA TYR A 64 -0.94 2.93 11.38
C TYR A 64 -0.98 2.36 9.95
N ALA A 65 0.05 2.61 9.15
CA ALA A 65 0.08 2.26 7.73
C ALA A 65 0.17 0.75 7.48
N VAL A 66 0.95 0.02 8.29
CA VAL A 66 1.15 -1.43 8.11
C VAL A 66 -0.18 -2.21 8.07
N PRO A 67 -1.10 -2.11 9.04
CA PRO A 67 -2.36 -2.85 8.98
C PRO A 67 -3.24 -2.45 7.80
N VAL A 68 -3.24 -1.18 7.39
CA VAL A 68 -4.00 -0.70 6.22
C VAL A 68 -3.44 -1.30 4.93
N ILE A 69 -2.12 -1.23 4.73
CA ILE A 69 -1.44 -1.81 3.56
C ILE A 69 -1.65 -3.32 3.50
N MET A 70 -1.49 -4.03 4.61
CA MET A 70 -1.75 -5.46 4.67
C MET A 70 -3.20 -5.82 4.39
N GLY A 71 -4.15 -4.97 4.78
CA GLY A 71 -5.57 -5.12 4.47
C GLY A 71 -5.85 -5.12 2.97
N GLU A 72 -5.30 -4.14 2.24
CA GLU A 72 -5.45 -4.05 0.78
C GLU A 72 -4.81 -5.24 0.06
N ILE A 73 -3.59 -5.65 0.48
CA ILE A 73 -2.93 -6.83 -0.09
C ILE A 73 -3.77 -8.09 0.15
N ARG A 74 -4.30 -8.30 1.36
CA ARG A 74 -5.16 -9.46 1.66
C ARG A 74 -6.49 -9.42 0.91
N ARG A 75 -7.03 -8.22 0.67
CA ARG A 75 -8.23 -8.04 -0.15
C ARG A 75 -7.97 -8.50 -1.59
N LEU A 76 -6.82 -8.17 -2.16
CA LEU A 76 -6.42 -8.63 -3.49
C LEU A 76 -6.45 -10.17 -3.61
N PHE A 77 -5.95 -10.89 -2.59
CA PHE A 77 -6.04 -12.37 -2.56
C PHE A 77 -7.48 -12.90 -2.50
N ARG A 78 -8.41 -12.17 -1.86
CA ARG A 78 -9.82 -12.57 -1.77
C ARG A 78 -10.55 -12.32 -3.09
N ASP A 79 -10.30 -11.18 -3.69
CA ASP A 79 -10.94 -10.75 -4.93
C ASP A 79 -10.38 -11.54 -6.13
N GLY A 80 -9.06 -11.83 -6.14
CA GLY A 80 -8.41 -12.69 -7.13
C GLY A 80 -8.64 -14.20 -6.91
N GLY A 81 -9.01 -14.62 -5.70
CA GLY A 81 -9.34 -16.00 -5.34
C GLY A 81 -10.81 -16.38 -5.57
N ALA A 82 -11.66 -15.45 -6.04
CA ALA A 82 -13.10 -15.67 -6.20
C ALA A 82 -13.48 -16.55 -7.43
N VAL A 83 -12.52 -17.07 -8.19
CA VAL A 83 -12.73 -18.02 -9.30
C VAL A 83 -11.55 -19.02 -9.25
N LYS A 84 -11.64 -20.30 -8.87
CA LYS A 84 -12.66 -21.34 -8.90
C LYS A 84 -12.66 -22.12 -7.57
N VAL A 85 -13.76 -22.08 -6.82
CA VAL A 85 -14.16 -23.27 -6.04
C VAL A 85 -14.97 -24.13 -7.00
N SER A 86 -14.30 -25.02 -7.74
CA SER A 86 -14.98 -26.20 -8.27
C SER A 86 -15.23 -27.11 -7.08
N ARG A 87 -16.52 -27.29 -6.73
CA ARG A 87 -16.94 -28.51 -6.06
C ARG A 87 -16.68 -29.70 -6.98
#